data_AF-A0A381NCQ5-F1
#
_entry.id   AF-A0A381NCQ5-F1
#
_cell.length_a   1.000
_cell.length_b   1.000
_cell.length_c   1.000
_cell.angle_alpha   90.00
_cell.angle_beta   90.00
_cell.angle_gamma   90.00
#
_symmetry.space_group_name_H-M   'P 1'
#
loop_
_entity.id
_entity.type
_entity.pdbx_description
1 polymer ?
#
loop_
_entity_poly.entity_id
_entity_poly.type
_entity_poly.pdbx_seq_one_letter_code
_entity_poly.pdbx_strand_id
1 'polypeptide(L)'
;MNLFDGSPSYVDIHKVASVISEQDDESTIMNVIAEVHDQFDADALSRWKLYKDAKQTLNKLKNNGKLLGLVTNVGSKAINSAIKKLELDDIFEIVITRNHVSRLKPDPEGLLMAANSLKIDPDSILFTGDSYDDLGAAKAANMKSCYLSGGQDKINADDGIQPDFIINRLKELII
;
A
#
# COMPACT_ATOMS: atom_id res chain seq x y z
N MET A 1 0.45 -22.47 -11.16
CA MET A 1 0.89 -22.54 -12.57
C MET A 1 0.98 -21.10 -13.01
N ASN A 2 2.16 -20.58 -13.33
CA ASN A 2 2.32 -19.18 -13.74
C ASN A 2 1.61 -19.03 -15.10
N LEU A 3 0.46 -18.33 -15.16
CA LEU A 3 -0.37 -18.27 -16.37
C LEU A 3 0.21 -17.33 -17.43
N PHE A 4 1.27 -16.59 -17.11
CA PHE A 4 1.85 -15.58 -17.97
C PHE A 4 3.39 -15.59 -18.02
N ASP A 5 3.93 -15.19 -19.17
CA ASP A 5 5.36 -15.12 -19.48
C ASP A 5 5.84 -13.67 -19.71
N GLY A 6 5.48 -12.72 -18.86
CA GLY A 6 5.93 -11.32 -18.99
C GLY A 6 4.97 -10.30 -18.40
N SER A 7 4.96 -9.07 -18.92
CA SER A 7 3.88 -8.09 -18.63
C SER A 7 2.63 -8.46 -19.44
N PRO A 8 1.42 -8.45 -18.84
CA PRO A 8 0.23 -9.03 -19.43
C PRO A 8 -0.23 -8.14 -20.57
N SER A 9 -0.28 -8.73 -21.76
CA SER A 9 -0.91 -8.10 -22.91
C SER A 9 -2.43 -8.17 -22.79
N TYR A 10 -3.12 -7.40 -23.64
CA TYR A 10 -4.57 -7.53 -23.80
C TYR A 10 -5.00 -8.97 -24.13
N VAL A 11 -4.15 -9.73 -24.84
CA VAL A 11 -4.37 -11.14 -25.17
C VAL A 11 -4.30 -12.01 -23.92
N ASP A 12 -3.45 -11.67 -22.96
CA ASP A 12 -3.29 -12.42 -21.73
C ASP A 12 -4.47 -12.21 -20.78
N ILE A 13 -4.97 -10.97 -20.68
CA ILE A 13 -6.22 -10.66 -19.98
C ILE A 13 -7.40 -11.40 -20.62
N HIS A 14 -7.47 -11.44 -21.96
CA HIS A 14 -8.53 -12.17 -22.67
C HIS A 14 -8.43 -13.70 -22.47
N LYS A 15 -7.22 -14.27 -22.50
CA LYS A 15 -7.01 -15.71 -22.21
C LYS A 15 -7.51 -16.04 -20.81
N VAL A 16 -7.17 -15.20 -19.83
CA VAL A 16 -7.66 -15.34 -18.47
C VAL A 16 -9.18 -15.25 -18.39
N ALA A 17 -9.78 -14.22 -19.01
CA ALA A 17 -11.22 -14.08 -19.05
C ALA A 17 -11.91 -15.30 -19.70
N SER A 18 -11.24 -15.96 -20.65
CA SER A 18 -11.74 -17.19 -21.27
C SER A 18 -11.51 -18.47 -20.44
N VAL A 19 -10.57 -18.44 -19.48
CA VAL A 19 -10.36 -19.53 -18.50
C VAL A 19 -11.37 -19.43 -17.37
N ILE A 20 -11.83 -18.22 -17.01
CA ILE A 20 -12.90 -18.01 -16.04
C ILE A 20 -14.23 -18.41 -16.70
N SER A 21 -14.58 -19.69 -16.60
CA SER A 21 -15.90 -20.21 -16.94
C SER A 21 -16.88 -19.95 -15.79
N GLU A 22 -18.19 -20.04 -16.06
CA GLU A 22 -19.23 -19.98 -15.02
C GLU A 22 -19.12 -21.08 -13.93
N GLN A 23 -18.20 -22.04 -14.08
CA GLN A 23 -18.01 -23.20 -13.20
C GLN A 23 -16.74 -23.16 -12.35
N ASP A 24 -15.88 -22.15 -12.50
CA ASP A 24 -14.64 -22.06 -11.73
C ASP A 24 -14.90 -21.57 -10.30
N ASP A 25 -14.17 -22.14 -9.33
CA ASP A 25 -14.26 -21.69 -7.95
C ASP A 25 -13.56 -20.33 -7.74
N GLU A 26 -13.97 -19.62 -6.70
CA GLU A 26 -13.46 -18.30 -6.32
C GLU A 26 -11.93 -18.29 -6.19
N SER A 27 -11.33 -19.40 -5.73
CA SER A 27 -9.89 -19.51 -5.53
C SER A 27 -9.11 -19.45 -6.85
N THR A 28 -9.67 -20.05 -7.90
CA THR A 28 -9.09 -20.02 -9.24
C THR A 28 -9.10 -18.60 -9.78
N ILE A 29 -10.25 -17.91 -9.70
CA ILE A 29 -10.40 -16.52 -10.13
C ILE A 29 -9.41 -15.60 -9.40
N MET A 30 -9.32 -15.73 -8.07
CA MET A 30 -8.44 -14.91 -7.25
C MET A 30 -6.95 -15.12 -7.55
N ASN A 31 -6.54 -16.36 -7.87
CA ASN A 31 -5.17 -16.65 -8.28
C ASN A 31 -4.83 -15.92 -9.58
N VAL A 32 -5.74 -15.92 -10.55
CA VAL A 32 -5.48 -15.25 -11.83
C VAL A 32 -5.41 -13.73 -11.67
N ILE A 33 -6.34 -13.15 -10.90
CA ILE A 33 -6.31 -11.73 -10.56
C ILE A 33 -5.00 -11.35 -9.86
N ALA A 34 -4.52 -12.19 -8.94
CA ALA A 34 -3.25 -11.97 -8.25
C ALA A 34 -2.06 -11.94 -9.22
N GLU A 35 -2.02 -12.84 -10.22
CA GLU A 35 -0.96 -12.84 -11.23
C GLU A 35 -0.99 -11.58 -12.10
N VAL A 36 -2.18 -11.15 -12.53
CA VAL A 36 -2.35 -9.90 -13.28
C VAL A 36 -1.84 -8.71 -12.46
N HIS A 37 -2.26 -8.61 -11.19
CA HIS A 37 -1.79 -7.54 -10.31
C HIS A 37 -0.27 -7.56 -10.11
N ASP A 38 0.34 -8.72 -9.91
CA ASP A 38 1.79 -8.85 -9.71
C ASP A 38 2.57 -8.29 -10.91
N GLN A 39 2.05 -8.44 -12.13
CA GLN A 39 2.71 -7.92 -13.31
C GLN A 39 2.53 -6.41 -13.48
N PHE A 40 1.34 -5.88 -13.19
CA PHE A 40 1.13 -4.43 -13.13
C PHE A 40 2.04 -3.79 -12.06
N ASP A 41 2.17 -4.44 -10.91
CA ASP A 41 3.06 -4.00 -9.84
C ASP A 41 4.53 -4.03 -10.28
N ALA A 42 4.97 -5.06 -11.01
CA ALA A 42 6.33 -5.15 -11.55
C ALA A 42 6.62 -4.07 -12.61
N ASP A 43 5.66 -3.79 -13.49
CA ASP A 43 5.75 -2.71 -14.46
C ASP A 43 5.81 -1.34 -13.77
N ALA A 44 4.93 -1.09 -12.78
CA ALA A 44 4.94 0.14 -12.00
C ALA A 44 6.28 0.34 -11.25
N LEU A 45 6.82 -0.71 -10.63
CA LEU A 45 8.11 -0.71 -9.94
C LEU A 45 9.27 -0.26 -10.84
N SER A 46 9.21 -0.51 -12.15
CA SER A 46 10.24 -0.04 -13.09
C SER A 46 10.34 1.50 -13.10
N ARG A 47 9.23 2.20 -12.82
CA ARG A 47 9.10 3.66 -12.84
C ARG A 47 9.11 4.30 -11.45
N TRP A 48 8.94 3.53 -10.39
CA TRP A 48 8.91 4.07 -9.02
C TRP A 48 10.17 4.84 -8.68
N LYS A 49 9.96 5.98 -8.03
CA LYS A 49 10.99 6.85 -7.46
C LYS A 49 10.51 7.34 -6.11
N LEU A 50 11.43 7.48 -5.17
CA LEU A 50 11.12 8.13 -3.90
C LEU A 50 10.80 9.61 -4.12
N TYR A 51 9.88 10.14 -3.32
CA TYR A 51 9.81 11.59 -3.10
C TYR A 51 11.17 12.08 -2.62
N LYS A 52 11.55 13.29 -3.07
CA LYS A 52 12.91 13.84 -2.84
C LYS A 52 13.33 13.85 -1.37
N ASP A 53 12.36 14.00 -0.46
CA ASP A 53 12.55 14.08 0.98
C ASP A 53 12.18 12.80 1.75
N ALA A 54 11.73 11.73 1.06
CA ALA A 54 11.24 10.51 1.72
C ALA A 54 12.32 9.84 2.58
N LYS A 55 13.46 9.48 1.98
CA LYS A 55 14.53 8.74 2.69
C LYS A 55 15.06 9.52 3.89
N GLN A 56 15.25 10.83 3.76
CA GLN A 56 15.71 11.66 4.88
C GLN A 56 14.65 11.74 5.99
N THR A 57 13.38 11.90 5.64
CA THR A 57 12.28 11.98 6.59
C THR A 57 12.13 10.68 7.38
N LEU A 58 12.09 9.54 6.69
CA LEU A 58 11.97 8.22 7.32
C LEU A 58 13.13 7.95 8.30
N ASN A 59 14.37 8.24 7.89
CA ASN A 59 15.53 8.10 8.77
C ASN A 59 15.44 9.00 10.01
N LYS A 60 14.99 10.25 9.85
CA LYS A 60 14.83 11.17 11.00
C LYS A 60 13.75 10.69 11.96
N LEU A 61 12.61 10.22 11.45
CA LEU A 61 11.55 9.66 12.29
C LEU A 61 12.07 8.46 13.08
N LYS A 62 12.77 7.53 12.42
CA LYS A 62 13.38 6.37 13.08
C LYS A 62 14.41 6.78 14.14
N ASN A 63 15.33 7.69 13.80
CA ASN A 63 16.35 8.20 14.74
C ASN A 63 15.75 8.94 15.94
N ASN A 64 14.54 9.48 15.80
CA ASN A 64 13.77 10.10 16.88
C ASN A 64 12.93 9.08 17.67
N GLY A 65 13.19 7.78 17.50
CA GLY A 65 12.55 6.71 18.26
C GLY A 65 11.13 6.36 17.79
N LYS A 66 10.71 6.79 16.59
CA LYS A 66 9.42 6.37 16.02
C LYS A 66 9.55 4.99 15.38
N LEU A 67 8.59 4.12 15.66
CA LEU A 67 8.40 2.86 14.94
C LEU A 67 7.71 3.15 13.61
N LEU A 68 8.22 2.58 12.52
CA LEU A 68 7.71 2.79 11.18
C LEU A 68 7.16 1.48 10.61
N GLY A 69 5.93 1.52 10.11
CA GLY A 69 5.30 0.42 9.38
C GLY A 69 4.94 0.85 7.96
N LEU A 70 4.95 -0.10 7.02
CA LEU A 70 4.49 0.10 5.65
C LEU A 70 3.25 -0.76 5.42
N VAL A 71 2.13 -0.16 5.00
CA VAL A 71 0.91 -0.89 4.63
C VAL A 71 0.44 -0.49 3.23
N THR A 72 0.33 -1.47 2.33
CA THR A 72 0.06 -1.22 0.90
C THR A 72 -0.83 -2.29 0.27
N ASN A 73 -1.63 -1.88 -0.73
CA ASN A 73 -2.42 -2.77 -1.59
C ASN A 73 -1.58 -3.39 -2.72
N VAL A 74 -0.27 -3.11 -2.77
CA VAL A 74 0.69 -3.70 -3.72
C VAL A 74 1.19 -5.05 -3.21
N GLY A 75 1.53 -5.98 -4.10
CA GLY A 75 2.01 -7.31 -3.77
C GLY A 75 3.42 -7.37 -3.19
N SER A 76 3.71 -8.40 -2.38
CA SER A 76 4.99 -8.61 -1.69
C SER A 76 6.19 -8.69 -2.64
N LYS A 77 6.03 -9.28 -3.83
CA LYS A 77 7.14 -9.39 -4.80
C LYS A 77 7.66 -8.01 -5.22
N ALA A 78 6.76 -7.09 -5.55
CA ALA A 78 7.12 -5.75 -5.97
C ALA A 78 7.65 -4.92 -4.79
N ILE A 79 7.01 -5.00 -3.61
CA ILE A 79 7.45 -4.25 -2.42
C ILE A 79 8.83 -4.69 -1.94
N ASN A 80 9.10 -6.00 -1.85
CA ASN A 80 10.41 -6.50 -1.46
C ASN A 80 11.51 -6.07 -2.43
N SER A 81 11.19 -6.03 -3.73
CA SER A 81 12.11 -5.53 -4.75
C SER A 81 12.31 -4.01 -4.65
N ALA A 82 11.24 -3.26 -4.33
CA ALA A 82 11.29 -1.82 -4.14
C ALA A 82 12.13 -1.41 -2.94
N ILE A 83 11.95 -2.06 -1.79
CA ILE A 83 12.71 -1.78 -0.57
C ILE A 83 14.21 -1.88 -0.84
N LYS A 84 14.65 -2.97 -1.48
CA LYS A 84 16.05 -3.16 -1.86
C LYS A 84 16.53 -2.14 -2.89
N LYS A 85 15.78 -1.96 -3.98
CA LYS A 85 16.13 -1.03 -5.08
C LYS A 85 16.23 0.42 -4.60
N LEU A 86 15.40 0.81 -3.65
CA LEU A 86 15.31 2.17 -3.12
C LEU A 86 16.12 2.36 -1.83
N GLU A 87 16.88 1.32 -1.42
CA GLU A 87 17.73 1.31 -0.23
C GLU A 87 16.96 1.76 1.03
N LEU A 88 15.79 1.16 1.23
CA LEU A 88 14.93 1.32 2.40
C LEU A 88 15.01 0.12 3.34
N ASP A 89 16.03 -0.73 3.16
CA ASP A 89 16.34 -1.82 4.07
C ASP A 89 16.45 -1.27 5.51
N ASP A 90 15.94 -2.05 6.47
CA ASP A 90 15.89 -1.71 7.89
C ASP A 90 15.13 -0.42 8.25
N ILE A 91 14.34 0.19 7.35
CA ILE A 91 13.53 1.37 7.72
C ILE A 91 12.25 0.98 8.47
N PHE A 92 11.57 -0.07 8.02
CA PHE A 92 10.27 -0.47 8.53
C PHE A 92 10.39 -1.68 9.45
N GLU A 93 9.78 -1.57 10.62
CA GLU A 93 9.65 -2.66 11.60
C GLU A 93 8.65 -3.73 11.12
N ILE A 94 7.69 -3.32 10.29
CA ILE A 94 6.73 -4.23 9.66
C ILE A 94 6.32 -3.74 8.26
N VAL A 95 6.12 -4.70 7.36
CA VAL A 95 5.60 -4.49 6.01
C VAL A 95 4.38 -5.37 5.79
N ILE A 96 3.21 -4.75 5.64
CA ILE A 96 1.94 -5.40 5.30
C ILE A 96 1.60 -5.09 3.84
N THR A 97 1.34 -6.13 3.05
CA THR A 97 1.09 -6.04 1.61
C THR A 97 -0.27 -6.68 1.30
N ARG A 98 -0.71 -6.60 0.04
CA ARG A 98 -1.90 -7.31 -0.44
C ARG A 98 -1.90 -8.81 -0.11
N ASN A 99 -0.73 -9.45 -0.05
CA ASN A 99 -0.62 -10.88 0.21
C ASN A 99 -0.82 -11.26 1.68
N HIS A 100 -0.84 -10.29 2.60
CA HIS A 100 -0.99 -10.55 4.04
C HIS A 100 -2.43 -10.37 4.53
N VAL A 101 -3.32 -9.80 3.72
CA VAL A 101 -4.69 -9.43 4.12
C VAL A 101 -5.72 -10.10 3.24
N SER A 102 -6.90 -10.33 3.79
CA SER A 102 -8.07 -10.83 3.07
C SER A 102 -8.82 -9.69 2.36
N ARG A 103 -8.81 -8.50 2.96
CA ARG A 103 -9.45 -7.29 2.46
C ARG A 103 -8.43 -6.15 2.34
N LEU A 104 -8.41 -5.52 1.17
CA LEU A 104 -7.54 -4.39 0.88
C LEU A 104 -8.09 -3.10 1.50
N LYS A 105 -7.22 -2.08 1.67
CA LYS A 105 -7.66 -0.72 2.00
C LYS A 105 -8.75 -0.31 0.98
N PRO A 106 -9.88 0.30 1.41
CA PRO A 106 -10.11 1.00 2.67
C PRO A 106 -10.47 0.13 3.88
N ASP A 107 -10.44 -1.21 3.78
CA ASP A 107 -10.60 -2.06 4.95
C ASP A 107 -9.44 -1.86 5.96
N PRO A 108 -9.71 -1.84 7.27
CA PRO A 108 -8.68 -1.59 8.28
C PRO A 108 -7.78 -2.81 8.56
N GLU A 109 -8.06 -3.99 8.01
CA GLU A 109 -7.36 -5.25 8.31
C GLU A 109 -5.83 -5.09 8.33
N GLY A 110 -5.25 -4.50 7.28
CA GLY A 110 -3.80 -4.33 7.19
C GLY A 110 -3.22 -3.34 8.22
N LEU A 111 -3.93 -2.26 8.52
CA LEU A 111 -3.53 -1.27 9.51
C LEU A 111 -3.59 -1.87 10.93
N LEU A 112 -4.67 -2.58 11.24
CA LEU A 112 -4.84 -3.26 12.53
C LEU A 112 -3.81 -4.38 12.73
N MET A 113 -3.48 -5.12 11.66
CA MET A 113 -2.40 -6.10 11.69
C MET A 113 -1.05 -5.45 12.03
N ALA A 114 -0.74 -4.32 11.39
CA ALA A 114 0.48 -3.56 11.68
C ALA A 114 0.51 -3.06 13.13
N ALA A 115 -0.59 -2.44 13.61
CA ALA A 115 -0.72 -1.97 14.99
C ALA A 115 -0.48 -3.08 16.02
N ASN A 116 -1.13 -4.24 15.83
CA ASN A 116 -0.98 -5.39 16.70
C ASN A 116 0.46 -5.92 16.72
N SER A 117 1.12 -6.01 15.56
CA SER A 117 2.52 -6.47 15.51
C SER A 117 3.48 -5.49 16.18
N LEU A 118 3.22 -4.19 16.05
CA LEU A 118 4.01 -3.14 16.70
C LEU A 118 3.68 -3.01 18.20
N LYS A 119 2.57 -3.60 18.65
CA LYS A 119 2.03 -3.48 20.02
C LYS A 119 1.75 -2.02 20.39
N ILE A 120 1.16 -1.27 19.45
CA ILE A 120 0.77 0.12 19.64
C ILE A 120 -0.74 0.21 19.49
N ASP A 121 -1.39 0.96 20.38
CA ASP A 121 -2.82 1.24 20.27
C ASP A 121 -3.12 2.04 18.98
N PRO A 122 -4.17 1.70 18.21
CA PRO A 122 -4.43 2.37 16.93
C PRO A 122 -4.56 3.89 17.02
N ASP A 123 -5.14 4.41 18.10
CA ASP A 123 -5.31 5.86 18.32
C ASP A 123 -3.98 6.63 18.51
N SER A 124 -2.90 5.89 18.77
CA SER A 124 -1.54 6.40 18.94
C SER A 124 -0.72 6.29 17.64
N ILE A 125 -1.33 5.82 16.55
CA ILE A 125 -0.70 5.69 15.23
C ILE A 125 -1.19 6.80 14.31
N LEU A 126 -0.22 7.44 13.62
CA LEU A 126 -0.48 8.31 12.49
C LEU A 126 -0.29 7.52 11.19
N PHE A 127 -1.38 7.24 10.48
CA PHE A 127 -1.33 6.64 9.15
C PHE A 127 -1.22 7.75 8.09
N THR A 128 -0.14 7.73 7.31
CA THR A 128 0.09 8.71 6.23
C THR A 128 -0.09 8.04 4.88
N GLY A 129 -0.98 8.58 4.04
CA GLY A 129 -1.27 8.07 2.71
C GLY A 129 -1.77 9.17 1.78
N ASP A 130 -2.11 8.83 0.55
CA ASP A 130 -2.40 9.78 -0.53
C ASP A 130 -3.65 9.43 -1.34
N SER A 131 -4.46 8.49 -0.84
CA SER A 131 -5.68 8.02 -1.49
C SER A 131 -6.90 8.03 -0.55
N TYR A 132 -8.10 7.89 -1.12
CA TYR A 132 -9.31 7.64 -0.34
C TYR A 132 -9.24 6.33 0.43
N ASP A 133 -8.61 5.31 -0.17
CA ASP A 133 -8.42 4.01 0.47
C ASP A 133 -7.60 4.16 1.77
N ASP A 134 -6.59 5.01 1.75
CA ASP A 134 -5.76 5.29 2.93
C ASP A 134 -6.54 5.95 4.05
N LEU A 135 -7.31 6.99 3.73
CA LEU A 135 -8.10 7.71 4.73
C LEU A 135 -9.25 6.85 5.26
N GLY A 136 -9.89 6.06 4.39
CA GLY A 136 -10.92 5.11 4.77
C GLY A 136 -10.39 4.06 5.74
N ALA A 137 -9.23 3.47 5.44
CA ALA A 137 -8.59 2.48 6.31
C ALA A 137 -8.19 3.08 7.67
N ALA A 138 -7.58 4.26 7.68
CA ALA A 138 -7.19 4.93 8.92
C ALA A 138 -8.40 5.21 9.82
N LYS A 139 -9.48 5.76 9.24
CA LYS A 139 -10.74 6.03 9.95
C LYS A 139 -11.35 4.75 10.51
N ALA A 140 -11.44 3.70 9.70
CA ALA A 140 -12.00 2.41 10.11
C ALA A 140 -11.15 1.71 11.18
N ALA A 141 -9.84 1.96 11.22
CA ALA A 141 -8.92 1.44 12.22
C ALA A 141 -8.84 2.30 13.50
N ASN A 142 -9.58 3.42 13.57
CA ASN A 142 -9.47 4.40 14.66
C ASN A 142 -8.05 4.98 14.82
N MET A 143 -7.35 5.21 13.70
CA MET A 143 -6.03 5.85 13.64
C MET A 143 -6.13 7.31 13.24
N LYS A 144 -5.14 8.11 13.63
CA LYS A 144 -4.98 9.45 13.07
C LYS A 144 -4.55 9.36 11.61
N SER A 145 -5.12 10.21 10.77
CA SER A 145 -4.89 10.21 9.33
C SER A 145 -4.12 11.45 8.88
N CYS A 146 -3.09 11.26 8.04
CA CYS A 146 -2.34 12.32 7.41
C CYS A 146 -2.40 12.13 5.89
N TYR A 147 -3.00 13.08 5.19
CA TYR A 147 -3.08 13.07 3.74
C TYR A 147 -1.87 13.78 3.13
N LEU A 148 -1.12 13.08 2.28
CA LEU A 148 -0.09 13.66 1.44
C LEU A 148 -0.72 14.16 0.13
N SER A 149 -0.79 15.48 -0.03
CA SER A 149 -1.35 16.11 -1.21
C SER A 149 -0.48 15.89 -2.45
N GLY A 150 -1.13 15.83 -3.61
CA GLY A 150 -0.45 15.65 -4.90
C GLY A 150 0.00 14.22 -5.19
N GLY A 151 -0.45 13.25 -4.39
CA GLY A 151 -0.30 11.83 -4.68
C GLY A 151 -1.46 11.28 -5.53
N GLN A 152 -1.92 10.06 -5.23
CA GLN A 152 -2.85 9.30 -6.06
C GLN A 152 -4.20 10.00 -6.29
N ASP A 153 -4.93 10.31 -5.21
CA ASP A 153 -6.26 10.90 -5.32
C ASP A 153 -6.24 12.38 -5.00
N LYS A 154 -7.14 13.14 -5.61
CA LYS A 154 -7.41 14.53 -5.23
C LYS A 154 -8.64 14.57 -4.32
N ILE A 155 -8.42 14.92 -3.06
CA ILE A 155 -9.45 14.96 -2.03
C ILE A 155 -10.03 16.37 -1.91
N ASN A 156 -11.36 16.48 -1.91
CA ASN A 156 -12.11 17.72 -1.77
C ASN A 156 -12.90 17.73 -0.45
N ALA A 157 -13.26 18.92 0.00
CA ALA A 157 -13.95 19.10 1.28
C ALA A 157 -15.32 18.39 1.35
N ASP A 158 -15.96 18.20 0.19
CA ASP A 158 -17.32 17.66 0.07
C ASP A 158 -17.36 16.12 0.01
N ASP A 159 -16.20 15.45 -0.03
CA ASP A 159 -16.11 13.99 -0.23
C ASP A 159 -16.46 13.17 1.03
N GLY A 160 -16.82 13.83 2.14
CA GLY A 160 -17.29 13.18 3.38
C GLY A 160 -16.22 12.43 4.18
N ILE A 161 -14.97 12.46 3.72
CA ILE A 161 -13.78 11.96 4.42
C ILE A 161 -12.80 13.12 4.57
N GLN A 162 -12.53 13.52 5.82
CA GLN A 162 -11.60 14.59 6.14
C GLN A 162 -10.40 14.02 6.91
N PRO A 163 -9.16 14.22 6.44
CA PRO A 163 -7.99 13.80 7.16
C PRO A 163 -7.75 14.67 8.40
N ASP A 164 -7.12 14.12 9.44
CA ASP A 164 -6.73 14.90 10.62
C ASP A 164 -5.63 15.92 10.29
N PHE A 165 -4.75 15.57 9.35
CA PHE A 165 -3.64 16.41 8.89
C PHE A 165 -3.51 16.36 7.37
N ILE A 166 -3.06 17.47 6.77
CA ILE A 166 -2.72 17.55 5.35
C ILE A 166 -1.30 18.09 5.24
N ILE A 167 -0.46 17.39 4.47
CA ILE A 167 0.91 17.78 4.18
C ILE A 167 1.14 17.82 2.67
N ASN A 168 2.07 18.65 2.21
CA ASN A 168 2.43 18.69 0.78
C ASN A 168 3.78 17.98 0.51
N ARG A 169 4.54 17.72 1.58
CA ARG A 169 5.86 17.10 1.54
C ARG A 169 6.05 16.23 2.78
N LEU A 170 6.71 15.09 2.62
CA LEU A 170 6.93 14.14 3.71
C LEU A 170 7.72 14.75 4.87
N LYS A 171 8.64 15.69 4.60
CA LYS A 171 9.41 16.38 5.64
C LYS A 171 8.57 17.19 6.62
N GLU A 172 7.27 17.37 6.37
CA GLU A 172 6.36 18.02 7.32
C GLU A 172 5.99 17.09 8.49
N LEU A 173 6.27 15.79 8.40
CA LEU A 173 6.06 14.80 9.47
C LEU A 173 7.08 14.89 10.63
N ILE A 174 8.17 15.65 10.46
CA ILE A 174 9.26 15.76 11.43
C ILE A 174 9.31 17.13 12.13
N ILE A 175 8.28 17.96 11.92
CA ILE A 175 8.17 19.33 12.45
C ILE A 175 7.44 19.30 13.80
#